data_AF-A0A7C9AXN3-F1
#
_entry.id   AF-A0A7C9AXN3-F1
#
_cell.length_a   1.000
_cell.length_b   1.000
_cell.length_c   1.000
_cell.angle_alpha   90.00
_cell.angle_beta   90.00
_cell.angle_gamma   90.00
#
_symmetry.space_group_name_H-M   'P 1'
#
loop_
_entity.id
_entity.type
_entity.pdbx_description
1 polymer ?
#
loop_
_entity_poly.entity_id
_entity_poly.type
_entity_poly.pdbx_seq_one_letter_code
_entity_poly.pdbx_strand_id
1 'polypeptide(L)'
;FSFQDILFDNSNGLLEFAADNFQALWPGDGKPGLWMTSTSKMAAVYRLIIREEEIVMEERKRDDENNNITNKNVVAGRDEEIELVIPPVFDKCTSVLEAEKQIEARDLYWEAVCEYGKIGLDEAEKLLLKSIQRNPFVGEPHVVLGQLYLGKGRYEEAEKAAEKGLILLLEWGSPWDKRMSWEGWIAWARVLLMKSRERSWPQTSWGVLNLGLVK
;
A
#
# COMPACT_ATOMS: atom_id res chain seq x y z
N PHE A 1 4.24 11.30 -3.17
CA PHE A 1 4.78 12.35 -4.04
C PHE A 1 3.78 12.68 -5.13
N SER A 2 3.04 13.78 -4.96
CA SER A 2 2.21 14.40 -6.00
C SER A 2 3.05 14.91 -7.16
N PHE A 3 4.37 15.06 -6.97
CA PHE A 3 5.30 15.43 -8.04
C PHE A 3 5.09 14.59 -9.31
N GLN A 4 5.01 13.26 -9.19
CA GLN A 4 4.77 12.39 -10.34
C GLN A 4 3.39 12.62 -10.94
N ASP A 5 2.40 12.94 -10.11
CA ASP A 5 1.06 13.26 -10.59
C ASP A 5 1.04 14.57 -11.37
N ILE A 6 1.80 15.59 -10.94
CA ILE A 6 1.93 16.88 -11.62
C ILE A 6 2.74 16.74 -12.91
N LEU A 7 3.82 15.96 -12.86
CA LEU A 7 4.72 15.72 -13.99
C LEU A 7 3.97 15.15 -15.20
N PHE A 8 2.99 14.27 -14.95
CA PHE A 8 2.30 13.49 -15.98
C PHE A 8 0.79 13.80 -16.11
N ASP A 9 0.31 14.86 -15.46
CA ASP A 9 -1.12 15.20 -15.34
C ASP A 9 -1.99 14.00 -14.94
N ASN A 10 -1.60 13.33 -13.85
CA ASN A 10 -2.31 12.21 -13.26
C ASN A 10 -3.40 12.68 -12.27
N SER A 11 -4.05 13.80 -12.53
CA SER A 11 -5.10 14.33 -11.65
C SER A 11 -6.31 13.39 -11.55
N ASN A 12 -6.55 12.59 -12.59
CA ASN A 12 -7.58 11.55 -12.65
C ASN A 12 -7.19 10.22 -11.97
N GLY A 13 -5.94 10.03 -11.56
CA GLY A 13 -5.44 8.82 -10.91
C GLY A 13 -5.34 7.58 -11.81
N LEU A 14 -5.43 7.72 -13.14
CA LEU A 14 -5.32 6.60 -14.08
C LEU A 14 -3.88 6.32 -14.54
N LEU A 15 -2.97 7.27 -14.30
CA LEU A 15 -1.55 7.24 -14.67
C LEU A 15 -1.33 7.02 -16.18
N GLU A 16 -2.07 7.78 -16.99
CA GLU A 16 -2.10 7.65 -18.47
C GLU A 16 -1.01 8.47 -19.18
N PHE A 17 -0.16 9.19 -18.45
CA PHE A 17 0.85 10.09 -19.01
C PHE A 17 0.25 11.15 -19.96
N ALA A 18 -0.85 11.78 -19.53
CA ALA A 18 -1.65 12.69 -20.35
C ALA A 18 -0.92 13.99 -20.72
N ALA A 19 0.10 14.38 -19.96
CA ALA A 19 0.93 15.56 -20.22
C ALA A 19 2.41 15.31 -19.87
N ASP A 20 3.26 16.27 -20.24
CA ASP A 20 4.70 16.27 -19.93
C ASP A 20 5.10 17.64 -19.35
N ASN A 21 4.98 17.77 -18.03
CA ASN A 21 5.31 18.98 -17.30
C ASN A 21 6.71 18.90 -16.67
N PHE A 22 7.74 19.01 -17.50
CA PHE A 22 9.15 18.98 -17.06
C PHE A 22 9.55 20.13 -16.10
N GLN A 23 8.69 21.13 -15.90
CA GLN A 23 8.91 22.24 -14.95
C GLN A 23 8.36 21.95 -13.55
N ALA A 24 7.73 20.79 -13.33
CA ALA A 24 7.25 20.37 -12.02
C ALA A 24 8.39 20.41 -10.98
N LEU A 25 8.11 20.96 -9.80
CA LEU A 25 9.12 21.09 -8.75
C LEU A 25 9.22 19.83 -7.89
N TRP A 26 10.43 19.31 -7.73
CA TRP A 26 10.75 18.24 -6.79
C TRP A 26 11.08 18.81 -5.39
N PRO A 27 10.61 18.21 -4.28
CA PRO A 27 9.73 17.04 -4.17
C PRO A 27 8.23 17.37 -4.21
N GLY A 28 7.86 18.63 -4.44
CA GLY A 28 6.48 19.12 -4.37
C GLY A 28 5.99 19.30 -2.94
N ASP A 29 4.68 19.16 -2.72
CA ASP A 29 4.05 19.21 -1.38
C ASP A 29 4.22 17.93 -0.55
N GLY A 30 4.82 16.89 -1.14
CA GLY A 30 5.01 15.58 -0.48
C GLY A 30 3.74 14.72 -0.39
N LYS A 31 2.60 15.17 -0.91
CA LYS A 31 1.32 14.44 -0.87
C LYS A 31 1.46 13.05 -1.51
N PRO A 32 0.84 11.97 -0.99
CA PRO A 32 0.97 10.65 -1.60
C PRO A 32 0.53 10.63 -3.07
N GLY A 33 1.20 9.83 -3.89
CA GLY A 33 0.93 9.79 -5.35
C GLY A 33 -0.26 8.88 -5.69
N LEU A 34 -0.89 9.09 -6.84
CA LEU A 34 -2.04 8.32 -7.33
C LEU A 34 -1.60 7.17 -8.27
N TRP A 35 -0.89 6.19 -7.72
CA TRP A 35 -0.36 5.06 -8.49
C TRP A 35 -1.06 3.72 -8.19
N MET A 36 -1.83 3.65 -7.09
CA MET A 36 -2.39 2.41 -6.57
C MET A 36 -3.41 1.77 -7.53
N THR A 37 -4.22 2.57 -8.22
CA THR A 37 -5.17 2.07 -9.22
C THR A 37 -4.44 1.36 -10.37
N SER A 38 -3.42 1.98 -10.94
CA SER A 38 -2.65 1.39 -12.04
C SER A 38 -1.92 0.12 -11.58
N THR A 39 -1.33 0.12 -10.37
CA THR A 39 -0.71 -1.08 -9.81
C THR A 39 -1.74 -2.20 -9.54
N SER A 40 -2.96 -1.87 -9.11
CA SER A 40 -4.02 -2.88 -8.91
C SER A 40 -4.47 -3.53 -10.22
N LYS A 41 -4.53 -2.76 -11.31
CA LYS A 41 -4.80 -3.28 -12.66
C LYS A 41 -3.67 -4.20 -13.11
N MET A 42 -2.41 -3.81 -12.89
CA MET A 42 -1.26 -4.67 -13.19
C MET A 42 -1.29 -5.97 -12.39
N ALA A 43 -1.67 -5.91 -11.10
CA ALA A 43 -1.84 -7.09 -10.27
C ALA A 43 -2.93 -8.03 -10.85
N ALA A 44 -4.08 -7.50 -11.24
CA ALA A 44 -5.14 -8.30 -11.86
C ALA A 44 -4.68 -8.94 -13.19
N VAL A 45 -3.95 -8.21 -14.03
CA VAL A 45 -3.35 -8.75 -15.26
C VAL A 45 -2.34 -9.85 -14.95
N TYR A 46 -1.46 -9.64 -13.97
CA TYR A 46 -0.50 -10.65 -13.54
C TYR A 46 -1.18 -11.95 -13.11
N ARG A 47 -2.31 -11.86 -12.41
CA ARG A 47 -3.11 -13.03 -12.02
C ARG A 47 -3.72 -13.76 -13.22
N LEU A 48 -4.11 -13.05 -14.27
CA LEU A 48 -4.55 -13.67 -15.53
C LEU A 48 -3.38 -14.40 -16.23
N ILE A 49 -2.19 -13.79 -16.24
CA ILE A 49 -0.98 -14.42 -16.81
C ILE A 49 -0.69 -15.74 -16.10
N ILE A 50 -0.69 -15.75 -14.76
CA ILE A 50 -0.46 -16.99 -13.99
C ILE A 50 -1.46 -18.08 -14.38
N ARG A 51 -2.75 -17.74 -14.42
CA ARG A 51 -3.80 -18.70 -14.77
C ARG A 51 -3.60 -19.27 -16.18
N GLU A 52 -3.25 -18.42 -17.14
CA GLU A 52 -3.05 -18.86 -18.52
C GLU A 52 -1.82 -19.76 -18.64
N GLU A 53 -0.74 -19.42 -17.92
CA GLU A 53 0.45 -20.26 -17.83
C GLU A 53 0.15 -21.63 -17.22
N GLU A 54 -0.64 -21.69 -16.15
CA GLU A 54 -1.09 -22.96 -15.55
C GLU A 54 -1.86 -23.84 -16.57
N ILE A 55 -2.74 -23.24 -17.37
CA ILE A 55 -3.51 -23.94 -18.41
C ILE A 55 -2.57 -24.49 -19.49
N VAL A 56 -1.67 -23.65 -20.02
CA VAL A 56 -0.72 -24.06 -21.06
C VAL A 56 0.18 -25.19 -20.58
N MET A 57 0.66 -25.13 -19.34
CA MET A 57 1.50 -26.19 -18.76
C MET A 57 0.73 -27.51 -18.58
N GLU A 58 -0.55 -27.44 -18.21
CA GLU A 58 -1.40 -28.62 -18.07
C GLU A 58 -1.78 -29.26 -19.43
N GLU A 59 -2.08 -28.45 -20.45
CA GLU A 59 -2.35 -28.94 -21.80
C GLU A 59 -1.15 -29.69 -22.39
N ARG A 60 0.06 -29.16 -22.18
CA ARG A 60 1.29 -29.81 -22.64
C ARG A 60 1.55 -31.13 -21.93
N LYS A 61 1.34 -31.21 -20.62
CA LYS A 61 1.44 -32.48 -19.87
C LYS A 61 0.53 -33.54 -20.48
N ARG A 62 -0.70 -33.16 -20.85
CA ARG A 62 -1.67 -34.07 -21.50
C ARG A 62 -1.26 -34.46 -22.91
N ASP A 63 -0.70 -33.55 -23.69
CA ASP A 63 -0.21 -33.85 -25.04
C ASP A 63 1.00 -34.82 -25.01
N ASP A 64 1.90 -34.65 -24.04
CA ASP A 64 3.02 -35.56 -23.80
C ASP A 64 2.56 -36.96 -23.35
N GLU A 65 1.55 -37.06 -22.48
CA GLU A 65 0.95 -38.32 -22.04
C GLU A 65 0.25 -39.07 -23.20
N ASN A 66 -0.37 -38.34 -24.12
CA ASN A 66 -1.13 -38.91 -25.25
C ASN A 66 -0.28 -39.24 -26.48
N ASN A 67 1.06 -39.08 -26.44
CA ASN A 67 1.97 -39.38 -27.55
C ASN A 67 1.61 -38.64 -28.87
N ASN A 68 0.97 -37.48 -28.79
CA ASN A 68 0.60 -36.67 -29.96
C ASN A 68 1.84 -35.94 -30.50
N ILE A 69 2.58 -36.61 -31.39
CA ILE A 69 3.83 -36.14 -32.02
C ILE A 69 3.66 -34.82 -32.81
N THR A 70 2.44 -34.46 -33.19
CA THR A 70 2.15 -33.25 -34.00
C THR A 70 2.24 -31.92 -33.23
N ASN A 71 2.25 -31.93 -31.89
CA ASN A 71 2.26 -30.71 -31.07
C ASN A 71 3.54 -30.53 -30.24
N LYS A 72 4.61 -31.28 -30.54
CA LYS A 72 5.93 -31.17 -29.89
C LYS A 72 6.71 -29.93 -30.34
N ASN A 73 6.05 -28.78 -30.41
CA ASN A 73 6.72 -27.50 -30.44
C ASN A 73 7.17 -27.19 -29.01
N VAL A 74 8.30 -27.78 -28.60
CA VAL A 74 9.11 -27.18 -27.55
C VAL A 74 9.41 -25.77 -28.04
N VAL A 75 8.67 -24.78 -27.56
CA VAL A 75 8.88 -23.38 -27.94
C VAL A 75 10.20 -22.98 -27.30
N ALA A 76 11.29 -23.16 -28.06
CA ALA A 76 12.62 -22.79 -27.63
C ALA A 76 12.62 -21.32 -27.18
N GLY A 77 13.04 -21.06 -25.94
CA GLY A 77 13.08 -19.72 -25.36
C GLY A 77 11.90 -19.33 -24.48
N ARG A 78 11.08 -20.27 -23.98
CA ARG A 78 10.17 -19.98 -22.86
C ARG A 78 10.88 -20.16 -21.53
N ASP A 79 10.72 -19.19 -20.65
CA ASP A 79 11.30 -19.19 -19.30
C ASP A 79 10.42 -19.98 -18.30
N GLU A 80 10.14 -21.24 -18.60
CA GLU A 80 9.27 -22.11 -17.78
C GLU A 80 9.88 -22.46 -16.41
N GLU A 81 11.17 -22.17 -16.23
CA GLU A 81 11.88 -22.30 -14.95
C GLU A 81 11.54 -21.17 -13.97
N ILE A 82 10.93 -20.06 -14.45
CA ILE A 82 10.56 -18.94 -13.58
C ILE A 82 9.34 -19.31 -12.75
N GLU A 83 9.53 -19.38 -11.43
CA GLU A 83 8.42 -19.51 -10.49
C GLU A 83 7.61 -18.21 -10.44
N LEU A 84 6.34 -18.29 -10.85
CA LEU A 84 5.41 -17.17 -10.76
C LEU A 84 4.74 -17.15 -9.38
N VAL A 85 5.18 -16.23 -8.53
CA VAL A 85 4.65 -16.06 -7.17
C VAL A 85 3.61 -14.95 -7.13
N ILE A 86 2.39 -15.25 -6.64
CA ILE A 86 1.35 -14.24 -6.44
C ILE A 86 1.73 -13.29 -5.28
N PRO A 87 1.93 -11.99 -5.53
CA PRO A 87 2.16 -11.02 -4.46
C PRO A 87 0.96 -10.95 -3.49
N PRO A 88 1.20 -10.66 -2.20
CA PRO A 88 0.11 -10.55 -1.22
C PRO A 88 -0.77 -9.31 -1.41
N VAL A 89 -0.35 -8.33 -2.20
CA VAL A 89 -1.05 -7.06 -2.41
C VAL A 89 -2.40 -7.23 -3.12
N PHE A 90 -3.33 -6.30 -2.87
CA PHE A 90 -4.66 -6.26 -3.48
C PHE A 90 -5.44 -7.59 -3.34
N ASP A 91 -5.46 -8.15 -2.14
CA ASP A 91 -6.08 -9.44 -1.82
C ASP A 91 -5.56 -10.55 -2.74
N LYS A 92 -4.23 -10.74 -2.80
CA LYS A 92 -3.58 -11.70 -3.72
C LYS A 92 -3.92 -11.42 -5.18
N CYS A 93 -3.82 -10.15 -5.57
CA CYS A 93 -4.06 -9.68 -6.94
C CYS A 93 -5.48 -9.95 -7.46
N THR A 94 -6.48 -10.02 -6.57
CA THR A 94 -7.88 -10.26 -6.93
C THR A 94 -8.73 -8.99 -6.96
N SER A 95 -8.29 -7.95 -6.26
CA SER A 95 -9.00 -6.68 -6.11
C SER A 95 -8.44 -5.61 -7.04
N VAL A 96 -9.32 -4.86 -7.69
CA VAL A 96 -8.97 -3.66 -8.49
C VAL A 96 -9.47 -2.42 -7.74
N LEU A 97 -8.60 -1.44 -7.56
CA LEU A 97 -8.91 -0.19 -6.89
C LEU A 97 -9.36 0.86 -7.90
N GLU A 98 -10.59 1.35 -7.76
CA GLU A 98 -11.12 2.44 -8.58
C GLU A 98 -10.37 3.76 -8.34
N ALA A 99 -10.23 4.56 -9.40
CA ALA A 99 -9.45 5.79 -9.36
C ALA A 99 -10.06 6.83 -8.40
N GLU A 100 -11.38 6.97 -8.39
CA GLU A 100 -12.09 7.89 -7.50
C GLU A 100 -11.86 7.51 -6.04
N LYS A 101 -11.92 6.21 -5.72
CA LYS A 101 -11.68 5.72 -4.36
C LYS A 101 -10.26 6.01 -3.89
N GLN A 102 -9.26 5.83 -4.77
CA GLN A 102 -7.87 6.13 -4.41
C GLN A 102 -7.67 7.64 -4.14
N ILE A 103 -8.30 8.51 -4.95
CA ILE A 103 -8.22 9.96 -4.81
C ILE A 103 -8.87 10.39 -3.49
N GLU A 104 -10.08 9.92 -3.25
CA GLU A 104 -10.80 10.18 -2.00
C GLU A 104 -9.98 9.72 -0.79
N ALA A 105 -9.43 8.50 -0.82
CA ALA A 105 -8.60 8.00 0.27
C ALA A 105 -7.38 8.88 0.52
N ARG A 106 -6.66 9.26 -0.55
CA ARG A 106 -5.50 10.15 -0.48
C ARG A 106 -5.87 11.48 0.16
N ASP A 107 -6.96 12.10 -0.28
CA ASP A 107 -7.33 13.44 0.14
C ASP A 107 -7.80 13.44 1.60
N LEU A 108 -8.59 12.44 2.00
CA LEU A 108 -9.00 12.22 3.39
C LEU A 108 -7.79 11.98 4.32
N TYR A 109 -6.86 11.11 3.92
CA TYR A 109 -5.62 10.88 4.67
C TYR A 109 -4.81 12.17 4.79
N TRP A 110 -4.63 12.90 3.69
CA TRP A 110 -3.83 14.11 3.63
C TRP A 110 -4.39 15.20 4.55
N GLU A 111 -5.71 15.41 4.52
CA GLU A 111 -6.39 16.33 5.42
C GLU A 111 -6.21 15.91 6.89
N ALA A 112 -6.39 14.62 7.20
CA ALA A 112 -6.22 14.12 8.56
C ALA A 112 -4.81 14.37 9.10
N VAL A 113 -3.76 14.11 8.33
CA VAL A 113 -2.37 14.23 8.81
C VAL A 113 -1.81 15.64 8.76
N CYS A 114 -2.28 16.50 7.85
CA CYS A 114 -1.79 17.87 7.70
C CYS A 114 -2.60 18.88 8.50
N GLU A 115 -3.90 18.63 8.72
CA GLU A 115 -4.83 19.63 9.25
C GLU A 115 -5.43 19.24 10.62
N TYR A 116 -4.99 18.14 11.26
CA TYR A 116 -5.51 17.70 12.57
C TYR A 116 -5.48 18.78 13.66
N GLY A 117 -4.53 19.72 13.60
CA GLY A 117 -4.45 20.84 14.54
C GLY A 117 -5.62 21.82 14.43
N LYS A 118 -6.25 21.91 13.25
CA LYS A 118 -7.42 22.77 12.99
C LYS A 118 -8.74 22.02 13.17
N ILE A 119 -8.82 20.78 12.67
CA ILE A 119 -10.06 19.98 12.69
C ILE A 119 -10.27 19.19 13.99
N GLY A 120 -9.21 19.03 14.79
CA GLY A 120 -9.22 18.24 16.03
C GLY A 120 -9.00 16.74 15.80
N LEU A 121 -8.60 16.04 16.86
CA LEU A 121 -8.26 14.61 16.80
C LEU A 121 -9.47 13.70 16.53
N ASP A 122 -10.67 14.08 16.96
CA ASP A 122 -11.87 13.27 16.70
C ASP A 122 -12.28 13.29 15.23
N GLU A 123 -12.11 14.43 14.56
CA GLU A 123 -12.39 14.51 13.12
C GLU A 123 -11.29 13.84 12.31
N ALA A 124 -10.02 14.03 12.69
CA ALA A 124 -8.91 13.29 12.08
C ALA A 124 -9.11 11.77 12.15
N GLU A 125 -9.63 11.23 13.27
CA GLU A 125 -9.99 9.82 13.38
C GLU A 125 -11.02 9.40 12.33
N LYS A 126 -12.09 10.16 12.14
CA LYS A 126 -13.13 9.87 11.14
C LYS A 126 -12.59 9.91 9.72
N LEU A 127 -11.75 10.89 9.41
CA LEU A 127 -11.12 11.02 8.10
C LEU A 127 -10.19 9.83 7.82
N LEU A 128 -9.39 9.39 8.80
CA LEU A 128 -8.54 8.20 8.68
C LEU A 128 -9.37 6.93 8.47
N LEU A 129 -10.45 6.74 9.23
CA LEU A 129 -11.36 5.60 9.07
C LEU A 129 -11.98 5.57 7.66
N LYS A 130 -12.44 6.72 7.17
CA LYS A 130 -13.00 6.85 5.82
C LYS A 130 -11.93 6.63 4.75
N SER A 131 -10.71 7.12 4.95
CA SER A 131 -9.56 6.85 4.07
C SER A 131 -9.30 5.36 3.93
N ILE A 132 -9.26 4.63 5.06
CA ILE A 132 -9.07 3.17 5.09
C ILE A 132 -10.21 2.46 4.36
N GLN A 133 -11.45 2.90 4.55
CA GLN A 133 -12.60 2.33 3.85
C GLN A 133 -12.50 2.50 2.32
N ARG A 134 -11.98 3.64 1.86
CA ARG A 134 -11.84 3.94 0.43
C ARG A 134 -10.64 3.22 -0.19
N ASN A 135 -9.52 3.13 0.51
CA ASN A 135 -8.35 2.38 0.10
C ASN A 135 -7.81 1.52 1.26
N PRO A 136 -8.21 0.23 1.34
CA PRO A 136 -7.82 -0.66 2.43
C PRO A 136 -6.41 -1.24 2.25
N PHE A 137 -5.73 -0.91 1.15
CA PHE A 137 -4.46 -1.52 0.77
C PHE A 137 -3.24 -0.69 1.18
N VAL A 138 -3.40 0.35 1.99
CA VAL A 138 -2.31 1.25 2.37
C VAL A 138 -2.11 1.24 3.89
N GLY A 139 -0.86 1.10 4.34
CA GLY A 139 -0.56 0.88 5.75
C GLY A 139 -0.55 2.17 6.60
N GLU A 140 -0.15 3.29 6.03
CA GLU A 140 0.08 4.54 6.76
C GLU A 140 -1.16 5.09 7.48
N PRO A 141 -2.37 5.13 6.86
CA PRO A 141 -3.58 5.52 7.57
C PRO A 141 -3.85 4.66 8.81
N HIS A 142 -3.57 3.35 8.75
CA HIS A 142 -3.70 2.45 9.89
C HIS A 142 -2.67 2.75 10.98
N VAL A 143 -1.41 3.02 10.62
CA VAL A 143 -0.36 3.37 11.57
C VAL A 143 -0.70 4.67 12.31
N VAL A 144 -1.12 5.72 11.59
CA VAL A 144 -1.52 7.00 12.19
C VAL A 144 -2.75 6.81 13.10
N LEU A 145 -3.73 6.02 12.66
CA LEU A 145 -4.90 5.69 13.48
C LEU A 145 -4.51 4.94 14.77
N GLY A 146 -3.56 4.01 14.69
CA GLY A 146 -3.03 3.31 15.86
C GLY A 146 -2.39 4.24 16.89
N GLN A 147 -1.64 5.24 16.44
CA GLN A 147 -1.08 6.27 17.32
C GLN A 147 -2.17 7.11 18.00
N LEU A 148 -3.21 7.49 17.24
CA LEU A 148 -4.34 8.24 17.77
C LEU A 148 -5.06 7.44 18.87
N TYR A 149 -5.30 6.15 18.64
CA TYR A 149 -5.91 5.25 19.64
C TYR A 149 -5.05 5.09 20.89
N LEU A 150 -3.73 4.97 20.76
CA LEU A 150 -2.80 4.97 21.91
C LEU A 150 -2.91 6.25 22.73
N GLY A 151 -2.97 7.40 22.07
CA GLY A 151 -3.18 8.70 22.73
C GLY A 151 -4.50 8.79 23.49
N LYS A 152 -5.53 8.06 23.05
CA LYS A 152 -6.85 7.96 23.72
C LYS A 152 -6.95 6.82 24.73
N GLY A 153 -5.89 6.04 24.94
CA GLY A 153 -5.91 4.85 25.82
C GLY A 153 -6.72 3.67 25.27
N ARG A 154 -7.08 3.68 23.98
CA ARG A 154 -7.81 2.61 23.28
C ARG A 154 -6.84 1.55 22.78
N TYR A 155 -6.21 0.84 23.72
CA TYR A 155 -5.07 -0.05 23.43
C TYR A 155 -5.40 -1.21 22.48
N GLU A 156 -6.57 -1.82 22.62
CA GLU A 156 -7.00 -2.96 21.79
C GLU A 156 -7.21 -2.55 20.33
N GLU A 157 -7.72 -1.35 20.11
CA GLU A 157 -7.95 -0.81 18.77
C GLU A 157 -6.64 -0.33 18.15
N ALA A 158 -5.76 0.24 18.98
CA ALA A 158 -4.42 0.62 18.57
C ALA A 158 -3.60 -0.58 18.10
N GLU A 159 -3.66 -1.70 18.83
CA GLU A 159 -2.96 -2.94 18.46
C GLU A 159 -3.41 -3.42 17.08
N LYS A 160 -4.72 -3.54 16.85
CA LYS A 160 -5.28 -3.97 15.56
C LYS A 160 -4.88 -3.05 14.42
N ALA A 161 -4.93 -1.73 14.64
CA ALA A 161 -4.56 -0.75 13.63
C ALA A 161 -3.06 -0.80 13.33
N ALA A 162 -2.20 -0.82 14.35
CA ALA A 162 -0.76 -0.89 14.19
C ALA A 162 -0.31 -2.19 13.50
N GLU A 163 -0.91 -3.33 13.87
CA GLU A 163 -0.64 -4.63 13.25
C GLU A 163 -1.03 -4.63 11.77
N LYS A 164 -2.25 -4.19 11.43
CA LYS A 164 -2.70 -4.12 10.04
C LYS A 164 -1.84 -3.17 9.21
N GLY A 165 -1.49 -2.01 9.75
CA GLY A 165 -0.61 -1.04 9.11
C GLY A 165 0.79 -1.61 8.84
N LEU A 166 1.37 -2.31 9.82
CA LEU A 166 2.67 -2.98 9.68
C LEU A 166 2.64 -4.07 8.61
N ILE A 167 1.60 -4.91 8.57
CA ILE A 167 1.44 -5.95 7.53
C ILE A 167 1.43 -5.32 6.15
N LEU A 168 0.59 -4.30 5.93
CA LEU A 168 0.48 -3.63 4.62
C LEU A 168 1.80 -2.97 4.20
N LEU A 169 2.53 -2.32 5.12
CA LEU A 169 3.85 -1.74 4.84
C LEU A 169 4.87 -2.82 4.42
N LEU A 170 4.82 -4.01 5.03
CA LEU A 170 5.68 -5.13 4.69
C LEU A 170 5.30 -5.75 3.33
N GLU A 171 4.01 -5.89 3.05
CA GLU A 171 3.51 -6.40 1.76
C GLU A 171 3.94 -5.52 0.59
N TRP A 172 3.95 -4.19 0.78
CA TRP A 172 4.34 -3.24 -0.26
C TRP A 172 5.84 -3.04 -0.40
N GLY A 173 6.61 -3.19 0.67
CA GLY A 173 8.05 -2.92 0.68
C GLY A 173 8.44 -1.48 0.30
N SER A 174 7.48 -0.56 0.26
CA SER A 174 7.67 0.85 -0.06
C SER A 174 6.56 1.70 0.58
N PRO A 175 6.80 2.98 0.91
CA PRO A 175 5.80 3.83 1.53
C PRO A 175 4.97 4.55 0.47
N TRP A 176 3.67 4.64 0.71
CA TRP A 176 2.75 5.53 0.01
C TRP A 176 2.96 6.99 0.44
N ASP A 177 3.10 7.23 1.74
CA ASP A 177 3.48 8.54 2.28
C ASP A 177 5.00 8.64 2.40
N LYS A 178 5.58 9.31 1.42
CA LYS A 178 7.04 9.37 1.23
C LYS A 178 7.71 10.48 2.03
N ARG A 179 6.98 11.18 2.92
CA ARG A 179 7.57 12.16 3.87
C ARG A 179 8.43 11.48 4.94
N MET A 180 8.23 10.18 5.13
CA MET A 180 9.01 9.32 6.00
C MET A 180 9.56 8.15 5.17
N SER A 181 10.74 7.64 5.52
CA SER A 181 11.28 6.45 4.87
C SER A 181 10.46 5.20 5.21
N TRP A 182 10.59 4.15 4.42
CA TRP A 182 9.93 2.87 4.71
C TRP A 182 10.37 2.32 6.07
N GLU A 183 11.67 2.35 6.36
CA GLU A 183 12.23 1.90 7.63
C GLU A 183 11.68 2.73 8.81
N GLY A 184 11.50 4.03 8.61
CA GLY A 184 10.88 4.92 9.60
C GLY A 184 9.44 4.52 9.90
N TRP A 185 8.64 4.25 8.87
CA TRP A 185 7.27 3.74 9.03
C TRP A 185 7.23 2.38 9.73
N ILE A 186 8.11 1.45 9.34
CA ILE A 186 8.21 0.13 9.97
C ILE A 186 8.59 0.24 11.44
N ALA A 187 9.60 1.06 11.76
CA ALA A 187 10.04 1.28 13.13
C ALA A 187 8.91 1.88 13.97
N TRP A 188 8.22 2.90 13.46
CA TRP A 188 7.11 3.53 14.15
C TRP A 188 5.94 2.56 14.38
N ALA A 189 5.51 1.83 13.35
CA ALA A 189 4.45 0.83 13.47
C ALA A 189 4.77 -0.25 14.52
N ARG A 190 6.02 -0.70 14.59
CA ARG A 190 6.48 -1.65 15.63
C ARG A 190 6.44 -1.07 17.02
N VAL A 191 6.85 0.19 17.20
CA VAL A 191 6.74 0.89 18.50
C VAL A 191 5.28 0.97 18.92
N LEU A 192 4.37 1.38 18.03
CA LEU A 192 2.94 1.45 18.33
C LEU A 192 2.38 0.07 18.72
N LEU A 193 2.72 -0.97 17.97
CA LEU A 193 2.28 -2.34 18.26
C LEU A 193 2.78 -2.82 19.63
N MET A 194 4.06 -2.61 19.92
CA MET A 194 4.67 -2.94 21.22
C MET A 194 3.96 -2.18 22.36
N LYS A 195 3.76 -0.88 22.21
CA LYS A 195 3.13 -0.02 23.21
C LYS A 195 1.66 -0.33 23.44
N SER A 196 0.95 -0.75 22.38
CA SER A 196 -0.44 -1.21 22.48
C SER A 196 -0.54 -2.49 23.31
N ARG A 197 0.35 -3.47 23.06
CA ARG A 197 0.42 -4.73 23.82
C ARG A 197 0.80 -4.52 25.29
N GLU A 198 1.74 -3.61 25.54
CA GLU A 198 2.14 -3.21 26.90
C GLU A 198 1.06 -2.38 27.61
N ARG A 199 0.01 -1.94 26.89
CA ARG A 199 -1.01 -1.00 27.36
C ARG A 199 -0.40 0.25 27.98
N SER A 200 0.66 0.77 27.34
CA SER A 200 1.42 1.91 27.85
C SER A 200 1.64 2.94 26.75
N TRP A 201 1.36 4.21 27.04
CA TRP A 201 1.67 5.32 26.14
C TRP A 201 2.18 6.53 26.93
N PRO A 202 3.31 7.16 26.53
CA PRO A 202 3.83 8.32 27.25
C PRO A 202 2.84 9.49 27.26
N GLN A 203 2.72 10.15 28.42
CA GLN A 203 1.83 11.30 28.62
C GLN A 203 2.56 12.65 28.52
N THR A 204 3.82 12.63 28.07
CA THR A 204 4.64 13.84 27.90
C THR A 204 5.30 13.82 26.53
N SER A 205 5.49 14.99 25.93
CA SER A 205 6.16 15.12 24.63
C SER A 205 7.57 14.54 24.65
N TRP A 206 8.30 14.72 25.75
CA TRP A 206 9.63 14.12 25.93
C TRP A 206 9.57 12.59 25.98
N GLY A 207 8.55 12.03 26.63
CA GLY A 207 8.33 10.59 26.64
C GLY A 207 8.07 10.02 25.24
N VAL A 208 7.32 10.74 24.40
CA VAL A 208 7.08 10.35 23.00
C VAL A 208 8.38 10.41 22.19
N LEU A 209 9.17 11.49 22.31
CA LEU A 209 10.47 11.60 21.62
C LEU A 209 11.44 10.48 22.00
N ASN A 210 11.39 10.01 23.24
CA ASN A 210 12.26 8.93 23.73
C ASN A 210 11.88 7.53 23.23
N LEU A 211 10.71 7.35 22.59
CA LEU A 211 10.30 6.05 22.06
C LEU A 211 11.22 5.52 20.96
N GLY A 212 11.91 6.41 20.23
CA GLY A 212 12.84 6.07 19.16
C GLY A 212 14.31 5.96 19.61
N LEU A 213 14.61 6.20 20.88
CA LEU A 213 15.98 6.13 21.38
C LEU A 213 16.34 4.67 21.70
N VAL A 214 17.29 4.12 20.95
CA VAL A 214 17.98 2.88 21.33
C VAL A 214 18.94 3.23 22.49
N LYS A 215 18.82 2.52 23.61
CA LYS A 215 19.79 2.62 24.71
C LYS A 215 21.05 1.83 24.41
#